data_AF-A0A661BR79-F1
#
_entry.id   AF-A0A661BR79-F1
#
_cell.length_a   1.000
_cell.length_b   1.000
_cell.length_c   1.000
_cell.angle_alpha   90.00
_cell.angle_beta   90.00
_cell.angle_gamma   90.00
#
_symmetry.space_group_name_H-M   'P 1'
#
loop_
_entity.id
_entity.type
_entity.pdbx_description
1 polymer ?
#
loop_
_entity_poly.entity_id
_entity_poly.type
_entity_poly.pdbx_seq_one_letter_code
_entity_poly.pdbx_strand_id
1 'polypeptide(L)'
;MKQRKRRYYSEADKNEMWDRWQRGESMHQIAASFGRYHSSIQRIIYTNGGFRPKPRTRSRLSLTLAERETISRGIASQLSIRAIARELDRSPSTICREVNRNGGYNDYRAAQADQATWDRARRPKHCKLACNKALAQAVA
;
A
#
# COMPACT_ATOMS: atom_id res chain seq x y z
N MET A 1 -14.46 -30.90 -16.99
CA MET A 1 -13.83 -29.57 -17.21
C MET A 1 -12.46 -29.53 -16.52
N LYS A 2 -11.38 -29.16 -17.21
CA LYS A 2 -10.04 -29.07 -16.62
C LYS A 2 -9.95 -27.83 -15.72
N GLN A 3 -9.74 -28.03 -14.43
CA GLN A 3 -9.65 -26.93 -13.45
C GLN A 3 -8.46 -26.02 -13.79
N ARG A 4 -8.74 -24.74 -14.04
CA ARG A 4 -7.70 -23.77 -14.39
C ARG A 4 -6.96 -23.31 -13.13
N LYS A 5 -5.62 -23.31 -13.16
CA LYS A 5 -4.79 -22.81 -12.05
C LYS A 5 -5.05 -21.32 -11.81
N ARG A 6 -5.11 -20.93 -10.53
CA ARG A 6 -5.25 -19.55 -10.06
C ARG A 6 -4.11 -18.69 -10.62
N ARG A 7 -4.43 -17.54 -11.21
CA ARG A 7 -3.46 -16.53 -11.66
C ARG A 7 -3.44 -15.37 -10.68
N TYR A 8 -2.25 -14.96 -10.29
CA TYR A 8 -2.03 -13.71 -9.59
C TYR A 8 -1.61 -12.67 -10.63
N TYR A 9 -2.29 -11.52 -10.66
CA TYR A 9 -1.99 -10.45 -11.59
C TYR A 9 -0.94 -9.52 -10.98
N SER A 10 0.11 -9.24 -11.75
CA SER A 10 1.11 -8.24 -11.39
C SER A 10 0.49 -6.83 -11.39
N GLU A 11 1.18 -5.84 -10.82
CA GLU A 11 0.74 -4.45 -10.95
C GLU A 11 0.76 -3.98 -12.42
N ALA A 12 1.70 -4.49 -13.23
CA ALA A 12 1.73 -4.23 -14.67
C ALA A 12 0.49 -4.80 -15.38
N ASP A 13 0.11 -6.05 -15.05
CA ASP A 13 -1.09 -6.70 -15.59
C ASP A 13 -2.35 -5.86 -15.24
N LYS A 14 -2.46 -5.40 -13.99
CA LYS A 14 -3.58 -4.55 -13.55
C LYS A 14 -3.59 -3.21 -14.27
N ASN A 15 -2.43 -2.59 -14.47
CA ASN A 15 -2.32 -1.34 -15.21
C ASN A 15 -2.78 -1.50 -16.66
N GLU A 16 -2.38 -2.58 -17.34
CA GLU A 16 -2.84 -2.88 -18.69
C GLU A 16 -4.36 -3.09 -18.74
N MET A 17 -4.94 -3.81 -17.78
CA MET A 17 -6.40 -3.98 -17.69
C MET A 17 -7.11 -2.63 -17.57
N TRP A 18 -6.58 -1.72 -16.74
CA TRP A 18 -7.13 -0.37 -16.58
C TRP A 18 -6.96 0.47 -17.84
N ASP A 19 -5.82 0.38 -18.53
CA ASP A 19 -5.58 1.11 -19.77
C ASP A 19 -6.60 0.68 -20.85
N ARG A 20 -6.84 -0.62 -21.00
CA ARG A 20 -7.83 -1.16 -21.95
C ARG A 20 -9.27 -0.79 -21.57
N TRP A 21 -9.61 -0.86 -20.27
CA TRP A 21 -10.92 -0.42 -19.77
C TRP A 21 -11.17 1.07 -20.05
N GLN A 22 -10.17 1.92 -19.85
CA GLN A 22 -10.25 3.36 -20.15
C GLN A 22 -10.41 3.65 -21.65
N ARG A 23 -9.89 2.77 -22.53
CA ARG A 23 -10.12 2.84 -23.98
C ARG A 23 -11.51 2.37 -24.41
N GLY A 24 -12.33 1.86 -23.48
CA GLY A 24 -13.68 1.36 -23.75
C GLY A 24 -13.73 -0.10 -24.21
N GLU A 25 -12.63 -0.87 -24.07
CA GLU A 25 -12.67 -2.31 -24.34
C GLU A 25 -13.61 -3.02 -23.35
N SER A 26 -14.39 -3.96 -23.86
CA SER A 26 -15.27 -4.78 -23.02
C SER A 26 -14.47 -5.71 -22.11
N MET A 27 -15.02 -6.06 -20.94
CA MET A 27 -14.37 -7.01 -20.02
C MET A 27 -14.07 -8.37 -20.67
N HIS A 28 -14.83 -8.76 -21.69
CA HIS A 28 -14.59 -9.97 -22.47
C HIS A 28 -13.30 -9.87 -23.30
N GLN A 29 -13.09 -8.74 -24.00
CA GLN A 29 -11.89 -8.49 -24.79
C GLN A 29 -10.65 -8.38 -23.89
N ILE A 30 -10.76 -7.65 -22.78
CA ILE A 30 -9.67 -7.52 -21.80
C ILE A 30 -9.34 -8.89 -21.23
N ALA A 31 -10.32 -9.69 -20.81
CA ALA A 31 -10.03 -11.00 -20.24
C ALA A 31 -9.45 -11.98 -21.27
N ALA A 32 -9.91 -11.91 -22.52
CA ALA A 32 -9.39 -12.71 -23.62
C ALA A 32 -7.89 -12.44 -23.85
N SER A 33 -7.41 -11.20 -23.72
CA SER A 33 -5.97 -10.90 -23.85
C SER A 33 -5.12 -11.59 -22.79
N PHE A 34 -5.68 -11.87 -21.61
CA PHE A 34 -5.02 -12.61 -20.54
C PHE A 34 -5.30 -14.13 -20.59
N GLY A 35 -6.02 -14.63 -21.61
CA GLY A 35 -6.45 -16.03 -21.72
C GLY A 35 -7.47 -16.43 -20.65
N ARG A 36 -8.27 -15.47 -20.17
CA ARG A 36 -9.22 -15.63 -19.06
C ARG A 36 -10.64 -15.25 -19.47
N TYR A 37 -11.58 -15.62 -18.61
CA TYR A 37 -12.98 -15.21 -18.73
C TYR A 37 -13.22 -13.89 -17.97
N HIS A 38 -14.21 -13.11 -18.40
CA HIS A 38 -14.46 -11.74 -17.91
C HIS A 38 -14.61 -11.66 -16.38
N SER A 39 -15.20 -12.69 -15.75
CA SER A 39 -15.39 -12.76 -14.29
C SER A 39 -14.08 -12.65 -13.49
N SER A 40 -12.95 -13.01 -14.10
CA SER A 40 -11.62 -12.89 -13.47
C SER A 40 -11.14 -11.44 -13.32
N ILE A 41 -11.61 -10.53 -14.17
CA ILE A 41 -11.24 -9.10 -14.19
C ILE A 41 -12.34 -8.25 -13.56
N GLN A 42 -13.60 -8.70 -13.59
CA GLN A 42 -14.76 -8.02 -13.03
C GLN A 42 -14.48 -7.44 -11.63
N ARG A 43 -13.92 -8.24 -10.72
CA ARG A 43 -13.59 -7.76 -9.37
C ARG A 43 -12.57 -6.62 -9.39
N ILE A 44 -11.54 -6.67 -10.24
CA ILE A 44 -10.49 -5.64 -10.31
C ILE A 44 -11.06 -4.29 -10.73
N ILE A 45 -11.97 -4.30 -11.71
CA ILE A 45 -12.61 -3.09 -12.24
C ILE A 45 -13.67 -2.56 -11.28
N TYR A 46 -14.58 -3.40 -10.80
CA TYR A 46 -15.74 -2.95 -10.02
C TYR A 46 -15.46 -2.74 -8.53
N THR A 47 -14.35 -3.25 -7.97
CA THR A 47 -14.00 -2.97 -6.56
C THR A 47 -13.88 -1.46 -6.29
N ASN A 48 -13.54 -0.66 -7.31
CA ASN A 48 -13.45 0.80 -7.23
C ASN A 48 -14.57 1.50 -8.04
N GLY A 49 -15.70 0.81 -8.25
CA GLY A 49 -16.84 1.36 -8.99
C GLY A 49 -16.60 1.57 -10.49
N GLY A 50 -15.62 0.88 -11.09
CA GLY A 50 -15.25 1.07 -12.49
C GLY A 50 -14.33 2.26 -12.76
N PHE A 51 -13.88 2.95 -11.71
CA PHE A 51 -12.91 4.05 -11.80
C PHE A 51 -11.50 3.57 -11.44
N ARG A 52 -10.52 3.95 -12.27
CA ARG A 52 -9.12 3.61 -12.03
C ARG A 52 -8.64 4.26 -10.73
N PRO A 53 -8.15 3.49 -9.74
CA PRO A 53 -7.57 4.06 -8.54
C PRO A 53 -6.37 4.93 -8.91
N LYS A 54 -6.29 6.11 -8.29
CA LYS A 54 -5.09 6.96 -8.43
C LYS A 54 -3.87 6.18 -7.91
N PRO A 55 -2.75 6.14 -8.66
CA PRO A 55 -1.54 5.50 -8.18
C PRO A 55 -1.10 6.15 -6.87
N ARG A 56 -0.71 5.30 -5.93
CA ARG A 56 -0.32 5.74 -4.59
C ARG A 56 1.10 6.28 -4.67
N THR A 57 1.29 7.54 -4.31
CA THR A 57 2.61 8.19 -4.29
C THR A 57 3.03 8.49 -2.85
N ARG A 58 4.34 8.48 -2.62
CA ARG A 58 4.93 8.94 -1.36
C ARG A 58 5.25 10.42 -1.45
N SER A 59 5.17 11.11 -0.32
CA SER A 59 5.77 12.45 -0.20
C SER A 59 7.28 12.33 -0.38
N ARG A 60 7.91 13.33 -1.01
CA ARG A 60 9.36 13.46 -1.13
C ARG A 60 10.08 13.48 0.23
N LEU A 61 9.37 13.89 1.29
CA LEU A 61 9.88 13.92 2.66
C LEU A 61 9.77 12.57 3.40
N SER A 62 9.11 11.58 2.78
CA SER A 62 8.99 10.24 3.37
C SER A 62 10.30 9.50 3.27
N LEU A 63 10.65 8.75 4.31
CA LEU A 63 11.78 7.83 4.25
C LEU A 63 11.54 6.79 3.15
N THR A 64 12.58 6.55 2.37
CA THR A 64 12.69 5.49 1.38
C THR A 64 12.96 4.15 2.05
N LEU A 65 12.82 3.05 1.30
CA LEU A 65 13.19 1.73 1.81
C LEU A 65 14.69 1.67 2.14
N ALA A 66 15.55 2.23 1.29
CA ALA A 66 16.99 2.27 1.52
C ALA A 66 17.36 3.02 2.82
N GLU A 67 16.72 4.18 3.07
CA GLU A 67 16.92 4.90 4.33
C GLU A 67 16.46 4.06 5.54
N ARG A 68 15.33 3.35 5.43
CA ARG A 68 14.86 2.44 6.49
C ARG A 68 15.82 1.27 6.73
N GLU A 69 16.45 0.75 5.69
CA GLU A 69 17.48 -0.29 5.83
C GLU A 69 18.71 0.23 6.58
N THR A 70 19.16 1.45 6.28
CA THR A 70 20.25 2.09 7.02
C THR A 70 19.87 2.29 8.48
N ILE A 71 18.63 2.70 8.79
CA ILE A 71 18.14 2.75 10.18
C ILE A 71 18.22 1.36 10.82
N SER A 72 17.76 0.32 10.14
CA SER A 72 17.79 -1.06 10.64
C SER A 72 19.20 -1.55 10.93
N ARG A 73 20.16 -1.29 10.01
CA ARG A 73 21.57 -1.65 10.17
C ARG A 73 22.24 -0.86 11.29
N GLY A 74 21.93 0.44 11.39
CA GLY A 74 22.44 1.31 12.46
C GLY A 74 21.96 0.86 13.83
N ILE A 75 20.68 0.48 13.97
CA ILE A 75 20.14 -0.10 15.21
C ILE A 75 20.84 -1.41 15.55
N ALA A 76 21.01 -2.32 14.59
CA ALA A 76 21.70 -3.59 14.81
C ALA A 76 23.16 -3.38 15.23
N SER A 77 23.79 -2.29 14.77
CA SER A 77 25.14 -1.88 15.14
C SER A 77 25.20 -1.02 16.41
N GLN A 78 24.09 -0.92 17.16
CA GLN A 78 23.99 -0.13 18.41
C GLN A 78 24.32 1.36 18.24
N LEU A 79 24.10 1.92 17.05
CA LEU A 79 24.27 3.35 16.80
C LEU A 79 23.13 4.16 17.46
N SER A 80 23.48 5.33 17.97
CA SER A 80 22.48 6.28 18.47
C SER A 80 21.61 6.83 17.32
N ILE A 81 20.36 7.20 17.62
CA ILE A 81 19.46 7.91 16.68
C ILE A 81 20.16 9.10 16.01
N ARG A 82 20.97 9.86 16.76
CA ARG A 82 21.68 11.03 16.24
C ARG A 82 22.77 10.67 15.23
N ALA A 83 23.46 9.54 15.42
CA ALA A 83 24.45 9.06 14.47
C ALA A 83 23.80 8.61 13.16
N ILE A 84 22.74 7.81 13.25
CA ILE A 84 21.95 7.35 12.10
C ILE A 84 21.35 8.54 11.33
N ALA A 85 20.82 9.52 12.06
CA ALA A 85 20.25 10.72 11.46
C ALA A 85 21.28 11.54 10.66
N ARG A 86 22.52 11.63 11.17
CA ARG A 86 23.63 12.31 10.48
C ARG A 86 24.04 11.58 9.21
N GLU A 87 24.12 10.25 9.25
CA GLU A 87 24.45 9.42 8.08
C GLU A 87 23.41 9.58 6.95
N LEU A 88 22.14 9.70 7.32
CA LEU A 88 21.03 9.83 6.36
C LEU A 88 20.71 11.27 5.94
N ASP A 89 21.43 12.26 6.48
CA ASP A 89 21.09 13.68 6.35
C ASP A 89 19.60 13.98 6.69
N ARG A 90 19.14 13.41 7.80
CA ARG A 90 17.77 13.58 8.31
C ARG A 90 17.77 14.16 9.71
N SER A 91 16.65 14.75 10.10
CA SER A 91 16.49 15.20 11.49
C SER A 91 16.46 13.99 12.46
N PRO A 92 17.09 14.07 13.64
CA PRO A 92 16.98 13.02 14.67
C PRO A 92 15.53 12.73 15.07
N SER A 93 14.66 13.74 15.04
CA SER A 93 13.23 13.59 15.32
C SER A 93 12.51 12.71 14.30
N THR A 94 12.95 12.72 13.03
CA THR A 94 12.41 11.86 11.98
C THR A 94 12.73 10.41 12.27
N ILE A 95 14.00 10.11 12.57
CA ILE A 95 14.44 8.75 12.86
C ILE A 95 13.79 8.22 14.14
N CYS A 96 13.75 9.03 15.22
CA CYS A 96 13.09 8.66 16.47
C CYS A 96 11.61 8.30 16.28
N ARG A 97 10.85 9.15 15.56
CA ARG A 97 9.43 8.87 15.26
C ARG A 97 9.24 7.63 14.40
N GLU A 98 10.13 7.40 13.44
CA GLU A 98 10.09 6.21 12.59
C GLU A 98 10.32 4.93 13.41
N VAL A 99 11.34 4.92 14.26
CA VAL A 99 11.68 3.75 15.08
C VAL A 99 10.56 3.45 16.08
N ASN A 100 10.14 4.45 16.87
CA ASN A 100 9.09 4.27 17.87
C ASN A 100 7.75 3.82 17.27
N ARG A 101 7.41 4.29 16.07
CA ARG A 101 6.15 3.91 15.41
C ARG A 101 6.16 2.47 14.89
N ASN A 102 7.33 1.88 14.64
CA ASN A 102 7.48 0.60 13.97
C ASN A 102 8.19 -0.44 14.85
N GLY A 103 7.88 -0.46 16.15
CA GLY A 103 8.34 -1.49 17.10
C GLY A 103 9.46 -1.06 18.05
N GLY A 104 10.00 0.15 17.90
CA GLY A 104 11.11 0.61 18.73
C GLY A 104 12.42 -0.10 18.39
N TYR A 105 13.45 0.09 19.22
CA TYR A 105 14.80 -0.41 18.93
C TYR A 105 14.91 -1.93 18.80
N ASN A 106 14.13 -2.69 19.58
CA ASN A 106 14.24 -4.15 19.62
C ASN A 106 13.58 -4.81 18.40
N ASP A 107 12.44 -4.27 17.96
CA ASP A 107 11.59 -4.90 16.94
C ASP A 107 11.63 -4.18 15.58
N TYR A 108 12.42 -3.12 15.42
CA TYR A 108 12.48 -2.39 14.17
C TYR A 108 12.98 -3.28 13.01
N ARG A 109 12.18 -3.34 11.94
CA ARG A 109 12.51 -4.04 10.68
C ARG A 109 12.14 -3.15 9.50
N ALA A 110 13.11 -2.88 8.61
CA ALA A 110 12.95 -1.95 7.50
C ALA A 110 11.76 -2.29 6.57
N ALA A 111 11.66 -3.55 6.11
CA ALA A 111 10.59 -3.98 5.21
C ALA A 111 9.20 -3.90 5.86
N GLN A 112 9.10 -4.26 7.15
CA GLN A 112 7.83 -4.16 7.90
C GLN A 112 7.42 -2.70 8.09
N ALA A 113 8.37 -1.82 8.45
CA ALA A 113 8.12 -0.39 8.58
C ALA A 113 7.68 0.25 7.24
N ASP A 114 8.27 -0.20 6.13
CA ASP A 114 7.92 0.24 4.78
C ASP A 114 6.51 -0.18 4.38
N GLN A 115 6.16 -1.45 4.61
CA GLN A 115 4.83 -1.99 4.39
C GLN A 115 3.78 -1.29 5.26
N ALA A 116 4.05 -1.14 6.56
CA ALA A 116 3.16 -0.44 7.48
C ALA A 116 2.94 1.02 7.08
N THR A 117 3.95 1.68 6.49
CA THR A 117 3.81 3.03 5.93
C THR A 117 2.83 3.05 4.76
N TRP A 118 2.92 2.07 3.84
CA TRP A 118 1.93 1.91 2.78
C TRP A 118 0.55 1.58 3.31
N ASP A 119 0.40 0.75 4.34
CA ASP A 119 -0.92 0.43 4.87
C ASP A 119 -1.60 1.65 5.51
N ARG A 120 -0.86 2.43 6.30
CA ARG A 120 -1.35 3.67 6.94
C ARG A 120 -1.66 4.76 5.92
N ALA A 121 -0.92 4.83 4.81
CA ALA A 121 -1.17 5.81 3.75
C ALA A 121 -2.54 5.61 3.06
N ARG A 122 -3.23 4.48 3.27
CA ARG A 122 -4.61 4.30 2.78
C ARG A 122 -5.61 5.22 3.49
N ARG A 123 -5.29 5.67 4.71
CA ARG A 123 -6.13 6.53 5.57
C ARG A 123 -7.63 6.20 5.45
N PRO A 124 -8.05 4.95 5.67
CA PRO A 124 -9.45 4.58 5.57
C PRO A 124 -10.25 5.45 6.55
N LYS A 125 -11.25 6.18 6.05
CA LYS A 125 -12.20 6.89 6.90
C LYS A 125 -13.25 5.87 7.31
N HIS A 126 -13.27 5.53 8.59
CA HIS A 126 -14.35 4.69 9.10
C HIS A 126 -15.69 5.41 8.90
N CYS A 127 -16.71 4.66 8.51
CA CYS A 127 -18.06 5.19 8.39
C CYS A 127 -18.47 5.75 9.76
N LYS A 128 -18.89 7.03 9.80
CA LYS A 128 -19.25 7.71 11.05
C LYS A 128 -20.36 6.97 11.81
N LEU A 129 -21.33 6.41 11.08
CA LEU A 129 -22.42 5.62 11.66
C LEU A 129 -21.92 4.28 12.22
N ALA A 130 -20.93 3.65 11.58
CA ALA A 130 -20.33 2.43 12.10
C ALA A 130 -19.53 2.66 13.39
N CYS A 131 -18.93 3.85 13.54
CA CYS A 131 -18.17 4.21 14.74
C CYS A 131 -18.99 4.86 15.85
N ASN A 132 -20.19 5.37 15.55
CA ASN A 132 -21.03 6.10 16.50
C ASN A 132 -22.45 5.54 16.49
N LYS A 133 -22.74 4.68 17.47
CA LYS A 133 -24.05 4.03 17.64
C LYS A 133 -25.18 5.03 17.87
N ALA A 134 -24.95 6.10 18.65
CA ALA A 134 -25.97 7.11 18.93
C ALA A 134 -26.35 7.87 17.65
N LEU A 135 -25.35 8.22 16.82
CA LEU A 135 -25.60 8.83 15.51
C LEU A 135 -26.32 7.86 14.56
N ALA A 136 -25.99 6.56 14.59
CA ALA A 136 -26.68 5.55 13.79
C ALA A 136 -28.15 5.41 14.18
N GLN A 137 -28.47 5.44 15.48
CA GLN A 137 -29.85 5.37 15.98
C GLN A 137 -30.66 6.63 15.66
N ALA A 138 -30.05 7.81 15.63
CA ALA A 138 -30.75 9.06 15.35
C ALA A 138 -31.11 9.27 13.86
N VAL A 139 -30.45 8.54 12.95
CA VAL A 139 -30.66 8.63 11.49
C VAL A 139 -31.49 7.46 10.96
N ALA A 140 -31.72 6.42 11.78
CA ALA A 140 -32.53 5.24 11.44
C ALA A 140 -34.03 5.54 11.55
#